data_AF-A0A554NDJ9-F1
#
_entry.id   AF-A0A554NDJ9-F1
#
_cell.length_a   1.000
_cell.length_b   1.000
_cell.length_c   1.000
_cell.angle_alpha   90.00
_cell.angle_beta   90.00
_cell.angle_gamma   90.00
#
_symmetry.space_group_name_H-M   'P 1'
#
loop_
_entity.id
_entity.type
_entity.pdbx_description
1 polymer ?
#
loop_
_entity_poly.entity_id
_entity_poly.type
_entity_poly.pdbx_seq_one_letter_code
_entity_poly.pdbx_strand_id
1 'polypeptide(L)'
;MTQDSTDECVDCGAELVEDDEHGTLCLGCSPDWLLPDGGTTDSQEQLHAEPKRRTDCGGYTLTVWPPGGKEKDGTPRHVGRWTFQNGLIRYQVEHVIHDDVLNACAGRTKLRHNSGTIHRNDLNDEIDADTHHDVETIDEHFPRRSFDTVVFDPPWSQKQADEHYDGMHARQSGPAREKLARLVRPGGTFVEMGFNMYAPEDINDLQGWTRDEVHIFRRGPGGRPPAYMVVDRYPQMTLGGGA
;
A
#
# COMPACT_ATOMS: atom_id res chain seq x y z
N MET A 1 34.72 16.13 35.45
CA MET A 1 33.32 16.36 35.86
C MET A 1 32.49 16.33 34.60
N THR A 2 32.16 15.11 34.18
CA THR A 2 31.29 14.79 33.05
C THR A 2 29.90 14.56 33.63
N GLN A 3 28.92 15.37 33.22
CA GLN A 3 27.52 15.15 33.57
C GLN A 3 26.94 14.17 32.56
N ASP A 4 26.49 13.06 33.13
CA ASP A 4 25.73 11.98 32.52
C ASP A 4 24.29 12.46 32.30
N SER A 5 23.75 12.23 31.10
CA SER A 5 22.34 12.50 30.77
C SER A 5 21.63 11.18 30.52
N THR A 6 21.28 10.50 31.60
CA THR A 6 20.35 9.37 31.61
C THR A 6 19.21 9.74 32.54
N ASP A 7 18.18 10.39 32.00
CA ASP A 7 16.87 10.49 32.64
C ASP A 7 15.84 10.81 31.55
N GLU A 8 15.11 9.78 31.12
CA GLU A 8 13.66 9.76 30.82
C GLU A 8 13.33 8.52 29.97
N CYS A 9 13.18 7.39 30.64
CA CYS A 9 12.36 6.26 30.20
C CYS A 9 11.97 5.46 31.45
N VAL A 10 11.04 6.02 32.23
CA VAL A 10 10.40 5.33 33.34
C VAL A 10 8.91 5.38 33.08
N ASP A 11 8.36 4.36 32.39
CA ASP A 11 7.14 3.63 32.77
C ASP A 11 6.74 2.59 31.71
N CYS A 12 7.61 1.60 31.47
CA CYS A 12 7.20 0.35 30.83
C CYS A 12 7.92 -0.76 31.58
N GLY A 13 7.18 -1.59 32.31
CA GLY A 13 7.70 -2.68 33.14
C GLY A 13 8.34 -3.83 32.34
N ALA A 14 9.33 -3.53 31.50
CA ALA A 14 10.15 -4.48 30.79
C ALA A 14 11.37 -4.85 31.65
N GLU A 15 11.62 -6.15 31.84
CA GLU A 15 12.89 -6.62 32.40
C GLU A 15 14.00 -6.41 31.36
N LEU A 16 15.05 -5.71 31.76
CA LEU A 16 16.28 -5.57 30.98
C LEU A 16 17.05 -6.89 31.05
N VAL A 17 17.35 -7.48 29.90
CA VAL A 17 18.32 -8.56 29.80
C VAL A 17 19.61 -7.97 29.22
N GLU A 18 20.67 -7.99 30.01
CA GLU A 18 22.02 -7.60 29.57
C GLU A 18 22.62 -8.73 28.73
N ASP A 19 23.10 -8.40 27.52
CA ASP A 19 23.91 -9.29 26.69
C ASP A 19 25.27 -8.60 26.45
N ASP A 20 26.35 -9.32 26.75
CA ASP A 20 27.63 -8.73 27.14
C ASP A 20 28.56 -8.30 25.99
N GLU A 21 28.14 -8.33 24.71
CA GLU A 21 29.06 -7.94 23.62
C GLU A 21 28.53 -7.05 22.49
N HIS A 22 27.24 -6.71 22.41
CA HIS A 22 26.74 -5.78 21.39
C HIS A 22 25.58 -4.96 21.96
N GLY A 23 25.66 -3.62 21.86
CA GLY A 23 24.83 -2.67 22.61
C GLY A 23 23.31 -2.89 22.65
N THR A 24 22.69 -2.23 23.62
CA THR A 24 21.27 -2.33 24.02
C THR A 24 20.31 -2.34 22.84
N LEU A 25 19.65 -3.49 22.61
CA LEU A 25 18.56 -3.65 21.67
C LEU A 25 17.23 -3.54 22.43
N CYS A 26 16.45 -2.49 22.12
CA CYS A 26 15.09 -2.35 22.62
C CYS A 26 14.17 -3.29 21.81
N LEU A 27 14.06 -4.54 22.26
CA LEU A 27 13.11 -5.52 21.73
C LEU A 27 11.81 -5.43 22.52
N GLY A 28 10.84 -4.66 22.03
CA GLY A 28 9.47 -4.73 22.56
C GLY A 28 8.74 -3.41 22.62
N CYS A 29 8.16 -2.99 21.49
CA CYS A 29 6.96 -2.16 21.49
C CYS A 29 5.99 -2.79 20.49
N SER A 30 5.21 -3.76 20.97
CA SER A 30 3.95 -4.10 20.31
C SER A 30 2.97 -2.97 20.66
N PRO A 31 2.36 -2.27 19.69
CA PRO A 31 1.32 -1.32 20.02
C PRO A 31 0.05 -2.09 20.41
N ASP A 32 -0.16 -2.25 21.73
CA ASP A 32 -1.45 -2.60 22.29
C ASP A 32 -2.42 -1.42 22.12
N TRP A 33 -3.17 -1.43 21.02
CA TRP A 33 -4.33 -0.56 20.87
C TRP A 33 -5.52 -1.16 21.62
N LEU A 34 -5.71 -0.72 22.86
CA LEU A 34 -6.96 -0.87 23.61
C LEU A 34 -8.11 -0.22 22.82
N LEU A 35 -8.98 -1.04 22.23
CA LEU A 35 -10.30 -0.61 21.77
C LEU A 35 -11.24 -0.53 22.99
N PRO A 36 -11.96 0.59 23.22
CA PRO A 36 -13.07 0.59 24.15
C PRO A 36 -14.24 -0.18 23.52
N ASP A 37 -14.60 -1.27 24.19
CA ASP A 37 -15.88 -1.95 24.26
C ASP A 37 -16.60 -2.30 22.93
N GLY A 38 -16.43 -3.56 22.50
CA GLY A 38 -17.52 -4.30 21.83
C GLY A 38 -17.31 -4.76 20.38
N GLY A 39 -16.14 -4.52 19.78
CA GLY A 39 -15.78 -5.12 18.49
C GLY A 39 -15.07 -6.46 18.69
N THR A 40 -15.66 -7.57 18.24
CA THR A 40 -15.04 -8.90 18.27
C THR A 40 -13.63 -8.87 17.64
N THR A 41 -12.63 -9.28 18.41
CA THR A 41 -11.19 -9.34 18.08
C THR A 41 -10.83 -10.34 16.95
N ASP A 42 -11.81 -11.04 16.39
CA ASP A 42 -11.65 -12.09 15.37
C ASP A 42 -11.06 -11.63 14.02
N SER A 43 -10.89 -10.32 13.77
CA SER A 43 -10.42 -9.83 12.47
C SER A 43 -8.90 -9.70 12.32
N GLN A 44 -8.13 -9.51 13.39
CA GLN A 44 -6.70 -9.18 13.27
C GLN A 44 -5.75 -10.36 13.52
N GLU A 45 -6.17 -11.40 14.25
CA GLU A 45 -5.25 -12.39 14.83
C GLU A 45 -4.57 -13.40 13.87
N GLN A 46 -4.79 -13.34 12.54
CA GLN A 46 -4.30 -14.41 11.63
C GLN A 46 -3.90 -13.97 10.20
N LEU A 47 -3.60 -12.70 9.94
CA LEU A 47 -3.15 -12.24 8.62
C LEU A 47 -1.62 -12.12 8.43
N HIS A 48 -0.84 -12.37 9.48
CA HIS A 48 0.63 -12.32 9.45
C HIS A 48 1.21 -13.55 8.74
N ALA A 49 1.15 -13.58 7.40
CA ALA A 49 2.15 -14.34 6.67
C ALA A 49 3.48 -13.63 6.90
N GLU A 50 4.50 -14.32 7.40
CA GLU A 50 5.84 -13.74 7.49
C GLU A 50 6.44 -13.62 6.07
N PRO A 51 7.14 -12.52 5.76
CA PRO A 51 7.80 -12.38 4.48
C PRO A 51 8.86 -13.46 4.33
N LYS A 52 8.96 -14.05 3.13
CA LYS A 52 10.02 -15.03 2.84
C LYS A 52 11.40 -14.37 2.80
N ARG A 53 11.45 -13.10 2.41
CA ARG A 53 12.66 -12.29 2.35
C ARG A 53 12.27 -10.82 2.46
N ARG A 54 13.05 -10.06 3.23
CA ARG A 54 13.05 -8.60 3.22
C ARG A 54 14.49 -8.14 2.95
N THR A 55 14.66 -7.13 2.11
CA THR A 55 15.97 -6.63 1.70
C THR A 55 15.90 -5.11 1.60
N ASP A 56 16.81 -4.43 2.27
CA ASP A 56 17.03 -2.99 2.06
C ASP A 56 17.87 -2.80 0.80
N CYS A 57 17.37 -1.98 -0.13
CA CYS A 57 18.00 -1.71 -1.42
C CYS A 57 18.69 -0.34 -1.47
N GLY A 58 18.90 0.32 -0.32
CA GLY A 58 19.61 1.60 -0.24
C GLY A 58 18.79 2.79 -0.77
N GLY A 59 17.47 2.69 -0.64
CA GLY A 59 16.50 3.69 -1.09
C GLY A 59 15.06 3.24 -0.88
N TYR A 60 14.80 1.94 -1.08
CA TYR A 60 13.51 1.31 -0.82
C TYR A 60 13.69 -0.06 -0.17
N THR A 61 12.61 -0.57 0.44
CA THR A 61 12.55 -1.95 0.94
C THR A 61 11.95 -2.88 -0.12
N LEU A 62 12.63 -3.99 -0.42
CA LEU A 62 12.08 -5.10 -1.21
C LEU A 62 11.61 -6.23 -0.29
N THR A 63 10.32 -6.56 -0.35
CA THR A 63 9.70 -7.65 0.41
C THR A 63 9.15 -8.73 -0.51
N VAL A 64 9.59 -9.97 -0.33
CA VAL A 64 9.13 -11.13 -1.09
C VAL A 64 8.20 -11.99 -0.24
N TRP A 65 6.96 -12.12 -0.69
CA TRP A 65 5.95 -12.92 -0.02
C TRP A 65 5.96 -14.36 -0.54
N PRO A 66 5.78 -15.37 0.35
CA PRO A 66 5.70 -16.75 -0.08
C PRO A 66 4.49 -16.99 -1.00
N PRO A 67 4.57 -17.97 -1.92
CA PRO A 67 3.42 -18.37 -2.71
C PRO A 67 2.40 -19.09 -1.84
N GLY A 68 1.16 -18.63 -1.88
CA GLY A 68 0.05 -19.32 -1.24
C GLY A 68 -0.06 -19.09 0.27
N GLY A 69 -0.83 -19.99 0.89
CA GLY A 69 -1.51 -19.77 2.16
C GLY A 69 -2.99 -20.12 1.98
N LYS A 70 -3.76 -20.13 3.06
CA LYS A 70 -5.21 -20.28 3.00
C LYS A 70 -5.87 -18.98 3.46
N GLU A 71 -6.99 -18.60 2.84
CA GLU A 71 -7.93 -17.64 3.42
C GLU A 71 -8.54 -18.25 4.69
N LYS A 72 -9.29 -17.46 5.48
CA LYS A 72 -9.91 -17.92 6.74
C LYS A 72 -10.80 -19.16 6.56
N ASP A 73 -11.41 -19.31 5.39
CA ASP A 73 -12.28 -20.43 5.02
C ASP A 73 -11.52 -21.67 4.50
N GLY A 74 -10.19 -21.64 4.51
CA GLY A 74 -9.35 -22.73 4.04
C GLY A 74 -9.08 -22.75 2.54
N THR A 75 -9.65 -21.81 1.76
CA THR A 75 -9.43 -21.73 0.31
C THR A 75 -8.01 -21.26 -0.01
N PRO A 76 -7.36 -21.75 -1.08
CA PRO A 76 -6.02 -21.31 -1.44
C PRO A 76 -5.99 -19.82 -1.76
N ARG A 77 -5.05 -19.07 -1.15
CA ARG A 77 -4.79 -17.67 -1.53
C ARG A 77 -4.26 -17.62 -2.96
N HIS A 78 -5.08 -17.12 -3.87
CA HIS A 78 -4.72 -16.86 -5.27
C HIS A 78 -5.00 -15.40 -5.59
N VAL A 79 -4.14 -14.77 -6.39
CA VAL A 79 -4.43 -13.44 -6.94
C VAL A 79 -5.42 -13.65 -8.08
N GLY A 80 -6.71 -13.54 -7.73
CA GLY A 80 -7.85 -13.74 -8.63
C GLY A 80 -8.15 -12.49 -9.47
N ARG A 81 -9.37 -12.42 -10.01
CA ARG A 81 -9.86 -11.24 -10.75
C ARG A 81 -9.88 -9.97 -9.87
N TRP A 82 -10.15 -10.12 -8.58
CA TRP A 82 -10.22 -9.02 -7.62
C TRP A 82 -9.02 -9.09 -6.69
N THR A 83 -8.07 -8.18 -6.88
CA THR A 83 -6.79 -8.11 -6.18
C THR A 83 -6.94 -8.19 -4.68
N PHE A 84 -7.80 -7.33 -4.15
CA PHE A 84 -7.96 -7.16 -2.72
C PHE A 84 -8.85 -8.22 -2.09
N GLN A 85 -9.39 -9.18 -2.85
CA GLN A 85 -9.92 -10.41 -2.23
C GLN A 85 -8.81 -11.19 -1.54
N ASN A 86 -7.59 -11.14 -2.06
CA ASN A 86 -6.43 -11.72 -1.43
C ASN A 86 -6.12 -10.97 -0.13
N GLY A 87 -6.29 -11.65 1.02
CA GLY A 87 -6.15 -11.01 2.33
C GLY A 87 -4.75 -10.45 2.61
N LEU A 88 -3.70 -11.06 2.06
CA LEU A 88 -2.32 -10.57 2.23
C LEU A 88 -2.09 -9.28 1.46
N ILE A 89 -2.46 -9.24 0.18
CA ILE A 89 -2.28 -8.03 -0.65
C ILE A 89 -3.10 -6.89 -0.05
N ARG A 90 -4.36 -7.16 0.29
CA ARG A 90 -5.22 -6.17 0.94
C ARG A 90 -4.60 -5.62 2.22
N TYR A 91 -4.12 -6.50 3.10
CA TYR A 91 -3.47 -6.08 4.35
C TYR A 91 -2.27 -5.16 4.11
N GLN A 92 -1.44 -5.47 3.10
CA GLN A 92 -0.25 -4.66 2.79
C GLN A 92 -0.63 -3.29 2.23
N VAL A 93 -1.66 -3.21 1.35
CA VAL A 93 -2.18 -1.92 0.89
C VAL A 93 -2.77 -1.13 2.06
N GLU A 94 -3.60 -1.76 2.89
CA GLU A 94 -4.23 -1.11 4.05
C GLU A 94 -3.22 -0.60 5.10
N HIS A 95 -1.98 -1.13 5.11
CA HIS A 95 -0.90 -0.65 5.97
C HIS A 95 -0.22 0.63 5.48
N VAL A 96 -0.24 0.89 4.17
CA VAL A 96 0.48 2.03 3.57
C VAL A 96 -0.46 3.18 3.22
N ILE A 97 -1.76 2.92 3.07
CA ILE A 97 -2.74 3.99 2.83
C ILE A 97 -2.97 4.82 4.08
N HIS A 98 -3.07 6.13 3.89
CA HIS A 98 -3.34 7.10 4.94
C HIS A 98 -4.21 8.27 4.48
N ASP A 99 -4.98 8.82 5.43
CA ASP A 99 -5.80 10.03 5.33
C ASP A 99 -6.79 9.99 4.16
N ASP A 100 -6.80 10.98 3.26
CA ASP A 100 -7.70 10.97 2.11
C ASP A 100 -7.14 10.08 1.00
N VAL A 101 -7.85 8.99 0.69
CA VAL A 101 -7.44 7.97 -0.28
C VAL A 101 -8.31 8.02 -1.52
N LEU A 102 -7.69 8.06 -2.70
CA LEU A 102 -8.35 7.71 -3.96
C LEU A 102 -8.01 6.26 -4.32
N ASN A 103 -9.01 5.38 -4.28
CA ASN A 103 -8.91 4.06 -4.89
C ASN A 103 -9.39 4.14 -6.34
N ALA A 104 -8.46 4.30 -7.28
CA ALA A 104 -8.74 4.69 -8.66
C ALA A 104 -9.42 3.61 -9.51
N CYS A 105 -9.27 2.33 -9.11
CA CYS A 105 -9.84 1.16 -9.77
C CYS A 105 -10.41 0.20 -8.70
N ALA A 106 -11.45 0.65 -8.00
CA ALA A 106 -11.84 0.10 -6.71
C ALA A 106 -12.30 -1.37 -6.71
N GLY A 107 -12.89 -1.85 -7.81
CA GLY A 107 -13.46 -3.18 -7.91
C GLY A 107 -14.46 -3.51 -6.80
N ARG A 108 -14.78 -4.80 -6.64
CA ARG A 108 -15.81 -5.23 -5.67
C ARG A 108 -15.36 -5.26 -4.22
N THR A 109 -14.06 -5.30 -3.95
CA THR A 109 -13.56 -5.43 -2.59
C THR A 109 -13.33 -4.06 -1.98
N LYS A 110 -13.89 -3.82 -0.80
CA LYS A 110 -13.69 -2.58 -0.04
C LYS A 110 -12.39 -2.69 0.77
N LEU A 111 -11.50 -1.72 0.56
CA LEU A 111 -10.36 -1.47 1.44
C LEU A 111 -10.85 -0.81 2.73
N ARG A 112 -10.10 -1.03 3.81
CA ARG A 112 -10.36 -0.43 5.12
C ARG A 112 -9.23 0.49 5.49
N HIS A 113 -9.58 1.63 6.05
CA HIS A 113 -8.63 2.57 6.59
C HIS A 113 -9.25 3.24 7.84
N ASN A 114 -8.42 3.51 8.84
CA ASN A 114 -8.87 3.95 10.16
C ASN A 114 -8.89 5.47 10.31
N SER A 115 -8.21 6.22 9.44
CA SER A 115 -8.30 7.69 9.36
C SER A 115 -8.87 8.12 8.00
N GLY A 116 -9.26 9.39 7.87
CA GLY A 116 -9.71 9.97 6.61
C GLY A 116 -10.85 9.25 5.88
N THR A 117 -10.87 9.39 4.55
CA THR A 117 -11.93 8.88 3.67
C THR A 117 -11.33 8.11 2.50
N ILE A 118 -11.99 7.04 2.07
CA ILE A 118 -11.63 6.33 0.84
C ILE A 118 -12.65 6.67 -0.24
N HIS A 119 -12.28 7.52 -1.18
CA HIS A 119 -13.02 7.76 -2.41
C HIS A 119 -12.78 6.61 -3.38
N ARG A 120 -13.83 5.88 -3.73
CA ARG A 120 -13.80 4.75 -4.66
C ARG A 120 -14.17 5.22 -6.06
N ASN A 121 -13.28 5.01 -7.02
CA ASN A 121 -13.55 5.21 -8.44
C ASN A 121 -13.46 3.86 -9.18
N ASP A 122 -14.41 3.59 -10.07
CA ASP A 122 -14.32 2.44 -10.99
C ASP A 122 -15.05 2.78 -12.29
N LEU A 123 -14.44 2.50 -13.44
CA LEU A 123 -15.05 2.81 -14.74
C LEU A 123 -16.36 2.04 -14.98
N ASN A 124 -16.52 0.87 -14.36
CA ASN A 124 -17.73 0.07 -14.46
C ASN A 124 -18.81 0.60 -13.49
N ASP A 125 -19.94 1.04 -14.05
CA ASP A 125 -21.09 1.60 -13.32
C ASP A 125 -21.88 0.57 -12.48
N GLU A 126 -21.64 -0.72 -12.69
CA GLU A 126 -22.17 -1.80 -11.85
C GLU A 126 -21.38 -2.01 -10.56
N ILE A 127 -20.18 -1.41 -10.44
CA ILE A 127 -19.39 -1.48 -9.22
C ILE A 127 -19.89 -0.43 -8.24
N ASP A 128 -20.09 -0.83 -6.98
CA ASP A 128 -20.39 0.09 -5.88
C ASP A 128 -19.17 0.99 -5.59
N ALA A 129 -19.15 2.14 -6.25
CA ALA A 129 -18.12 3.18 -6.24
C ALA A 129 -18.76 4.57 -6.13
N ASP A 130 -17.99 5.54 -5.64
CA ASP A 130 -18.45 6.92 -5.46
C ASP A 130 -18.48 7.68 -6.79
N THR A 131 -17.57 7.35 -7.71
CA THR A 131 -17.51 7.91 -9.07
C THR A 131 -17.12 6.88 -10.12
N HIS A 132 -17.41 7.19 -11.39
CA HIS A 132 -17.14 6.34 -12.55
C HIS A 132 -16.36 7.10 -13.62
N HIS A 133 -15.18 7.61 -13.27
CA HIS A 133 -14.32 8.37 -14.17
C HIS A 133 -13.23 7.49 -14.79
N ASP A 134 -12.90 7.77 -16.05
CA ASP A 134 -11.72 7.19 -16.70
C ASP A 134 -10.45 7.74 -16.06
N VAL A 135 -9.52 6.85 -15.69
CA VAL A 135 -8.22 7.22 -15.10
C VAL A 135 -7.35 8.04 -16.05
N GLU A 136 -7.58 7.97 -17.37
CA GLU A 136 -6.88 8.80 -18.35
C GLU A 136 -7.32 10.29 -18.30
N THR A 137 -8.50 10.58 -17.75
CA THR A 137 -9.05 11.96 -17.61
C THR A 137 -9.42 12.31 -16.16
N ILE A 138 -9.00 11.51 -15.19
CA ILE A 138 -9.41 11.65 -13.78
C ILE A 138 -8.97 12.97 -13.14
N ASP A 139 -7.90 13.59 -13.64
CA ASP A 139 -7.41 14.88 -13.19
C ASP A 139 -8.30 16.07 -13.59
N GLU A 140 -9.31 15.84 -14.45
CA GLU A 140 -10.33 16.83 -14.79
C GLU A 140 -11.50 16.83 -13.78
N HIS A 141 -11.63 15.75 -13.00
CA HIS A 141 -12.75 15.54 -12.08
C HIS A 141 -12.41 15.84 -10.62
N PHE A 142 -11.12 15.79 -10.26
CA PHE A 142 -10.64 16.08 -8.91
C PHE A 142 -9.69 17.28 -8.90
N PRO A 143 -9.72 18.11 -7.84
CA PRO A 143 -8.70 19.15 -7.67
C PRO A 143 -7.31 18.54 -7.59
N ARG A 144 -6.30 19.23 -8.13
CA ARG A 144 -4.90 18.80 -7.94
C ARG A 144 -4.56 18.73 -6.46
N ARG A 145 -3.72 17.75 -6.07
CA ARG A 145 -3.26 17.56 -4.67
C ARG A 145 -4.44 17.44 -3.68
N SER A 146 -5.45 16.66 -4.04
CA SER A 146 -6.64 16.43 -3.22
C SER A 146 -6.60 15.14 -2.41
N PHE A 147 -5.61 14.28 -2.62
CA PHE A 147 -5.49 13.01 -1.91
C PHE A 147 -4.12 12.86 -1.26
N ASP A 148 -4.09 12.28 -0.09
CA ASP A 148 -2.85 11.90 0.60
C ASP A 148 -2.34 10.56 0.07
N THR A 149 -3.25 9.65 -0.30
CA THR A 149 -2.89 8.40 -0.95
C THR A 149 -3.68 8.17 -2.25
N VAL A 150 -3.01 7.69 -3.29
CA VAL A 150 -3.66 7.11 -4.47
C VAL A 150 -3.32 5.63 -4.55
N VAL A 151 -4.34 4.77 -4.68
CA VAL A 151 -4.20 3.35 -5.00
C VAL A 151 -4.60 3.13 -6.45
N PHE A 152 -3.69 2.61 -7.26
CA PHE A 152 -3.89 2.32 -8.67
C PHE A 152 -3.70 0.82 -8.95
N ASP A 153 -4.81 0.14 -9.25
CA ASP A 153 -4.85 -1.30 -9.51
C ASP A 153 -5.64 -1.57 -10.81
N PRO A 154 -5.08 -1.21 -11.97
CA PRO A 154 -5.78 -1.33 -13.24
C PRO A 154 -5.94 -2.82 -13.63
N PRO A 155 -6.95 -3.16 -14.45
CA PRO A 155 -7.10 -4.53 -14.96
C PRO A 155 -5.84 -4.97 -15.73
N TRP A 156 -5.26 -6.11 -15.33
CA TRP A 156 -3.86 -6.43 -15.66
C TRP A 156 -3.57 -7.06 -17.03
N SER A 157 -4.54 -7.23 -17.93
CA SER A 157 -4.24 -7.66 -19.30
C SER A 157 -5.30 -7.23 -20.30
N GLN A 158 -4.90 -7.02 -21.55
CA GLN A 158 -5.81 -6.81 -22.68
C GLN A 158 -6.89 -7.89 -22.73
N LYS A 159 -6.51 -9.16 -22.54
CA LYS A 159 -7.45 -10.28 -22.49
C LYS A 159 -8.44 -10.20 -21.33
N GLN A 160 -8.03 -9.73 -20.14
CA GLN A 160 -8.95 -9.49 -19.02
C GLN A 160 -9.80 -8.24 -19.22
N ALA A 161 -9.28 -7.19 -19.86
CA ALA A 161 -10.07 -6.03 -20.27
C ALA A 161 -11.12 -6.40 -21.32
N ASP A 162 -10.73 -7.21 -22.31
CA ASP A 162 -11.60 -7.72 -23.38
C ASP A 162 -12.63 -8.74 -22.87
N GLU A 163 -12.30 -9.58 -21.87
CA GLU A 163 -13.20 -10.60 -21.31
C GLU A 163 -14.09 -10.10 -20.15
N HIS A 164 -13.69 -9.02 -19.45
CA HIS A 164 -14.33 -8.62 -18.19
C HIS A 164 -14.66 -7.13 -18.05
N TYR A 165 -14.24 -6.30 -19.01
CA TYR A 165 -14.44 -4.84 -18.99
C TYR A 165 -14.86 -4.30 -20.37
N ASP A 166 -15.50 -5.12 -21.22
CA ASP A 166 -15.96 -4.75 -22.58
C ASP A 166 -14.89 -4.11 -23.49
N GLY A 167 -13.61 -4.46 -23.29
CA GLY A 167 -12.50 -3.85 -24.02
C GLY A 167 -12.12 -2.44 -23.52
N MET A 168 -12.67 -2.00 -22.38
CA MET A 168 -12.21 -0.82 -21.67
C MET A 168 -10.94 -1.15 -20.90
N HIS A 169 -9.82 -0.64 -21.40
CA HIS A 169 -8.54 -0.60 -20.73
C HIS A 169 -7.99 0.82 -20.84
N ALA A 170 -7.16 1.22 -19.88
CA ALA A 170 -6.22 2.30 -20.15
C ALA A 170 -5.41 1.88 -21.39
N ARG A 171 -5.61 2.55 -22.52
CA ARG A 171 -4.89 2.29 -23.76
C ARG A 171 -3.40 2.55 -23.55
N GLN A 172 -3.09 3.41 -22.58
CA GLN A 172 -1.75 3.76 -22.18
C GLN A 172 -1.71 3.96 -20.66
N SER A 173 -1.13 3.01 -19.93
CA SER A 173 -1.01 3.11 -18.46
C SER A 173 -0.04 4.21 -18.01
N GLY A 174 0.79 4.77 -18.90
CA GLY A 174 1.66 5.93 -18.63
C GLY A 174 0.87 7.22 -18.35
N PRO A 175 0.05 7.71 -19.31
CA PRO A 175 -0.83 8.86 -19.10
C PRO A 175 -1.71 8.78 -17.85
N ALA A 176 -2.29 7.61 -17.56
CA ALA A 176 -3.09 7.41 -16.36
C ALA A 176 -2.27 7.64 -15.07
N ARG A 177 -1.04 7.11 -14.99
CA ARG A 177 -0.14 7.35 -13.85
C ARG A 177 0.18 8.83 -13.69
N GLU A 178 0.47 9.55 -14.79
CA GLU A 178 0.73 10.98 -14.74
C GLU A 178 -0.46 11.79 -14.23
N LYS A 179 -1.68 11.45 -14.66
CA LYS A 179 -2.89 12.12 -14.21
C LYS A 179 -3.16 11.86 -12.73
N LEU A 180 -3.07 10.60 -12.31
CA LEU A 180 -3.24 10.19 -10.92
C LEU A 180 -2.18 10.80 -9.99
N ALA A 181 -0.90 10.81 -10.40
CA ALA A 181 0.19 11.37 -9.61
C ALA A 181 -0.01 12.88 -9.31
N ARG A 182 -0.68 13.63 -10.19
CA ARG A 182 -0.99 15.07 -9.96
C ARG A 182 -2.04 15.30 -8.86
N LEU A 183 -2.79 14.27 -8.50
CA LEU A 183 -3.81 14.32 -7.46
C LEU A 183 -3.21 14.08 -6.07
N VAL A 184 -1.98 13.57 -5.98
CA VAL A 184 -1.30 13.30 -4.71
C VAL A 184 -0.71 14.58 -4.11
N ARG A 185 -0.96 14.79 -2.81
CA ARG A 185 -0.42 15.90 -2.01
C ARG A 185 1.09 15.76 -1.79
N PRO A 186 1.85 16.85 -1.63
CA PRO A 186 3.18 16.79 -1.05
C PRO A 186 3.13 16.03 0.29
N GLY A 187 4.06 15.11 0.49
CA GLY A 187 4.08 14.19 1.64
C GLY A 187 3.30 12.90 1.44
N GLY A 188 2.49 12.81 0.38
CA GLY A 188 1.58 11.69 0.09
C GLY A 188 2.21 10.52 -0.66
N THR A 189 1.39 9.50 -0.89
CA THR A 189 1.80 8.15 -1.31
C THR A 189 1.04 7.71 -2.57
N PHE A 190 1.72 7.00 -3.46
CA PHE A 190 1.15 6.34 -4.62
C PHE A 190 1.42 4.84 -4.52
N VAL A 191 0.36 4.05 -4.46
CA VAL A 191 0.41 2.58 -4.35
C VAL A 191 -0.06 1.98 -5.66
N GLU A 192 0.84 1.33 -6.39
CA GLU A 192 0.50 0.67 -7.65
C GLU A 192 0.54 -0.86 -7.55
N MET A 193 -0.50 -1.51 -8.07
CA MET A 193 -0.57 -2.96 -8.23
C MET A 193 -0.39 -3.35 -9.70
N GLY A 194 0.45 -4.35 -9.98
CA GLY A 194 0.69 -4.75 -11.36
C GLY A 194 1.53 -6.02 -11.56
N PHE A 195 1.95 -6.25 -12.81
CA PHE A 195 2.88 -7.32 -13.20
C PHE A 195 4.29 -6.80 -13.54
N ASN A 196 4.55 -5.53 -13.26
CA ASN A 196 5.86 -4.90 -13.35
C ASN A 196 6.00 -3.94 -12.15
N MET A 197 7.16 -3.30 -12.03
CA MET A 197 7.45 -2.35 -10.96
C MET A 197 7.38 -0.90 -11.44
N TYR A 198 6.75 -0.64 -12.59
CA TYR A 198 6.73 0.67 -13.24
C TYR A 198 5.65 1.55 -12.59
N ALA A 199 6.08 2.61 -11.91
CA ALA A 199 5.24 3.54 -11.15
C ALA A 199 5.80 4.99 -11.28
N PRO A 200 5.27 6.02 -10.57
CA PRO A 200 5.68 7.42 -10.75
C PRO A 200 7.19 7.70 -10.72
N GLU A 201 7.98 7.03 -9.86
CA GLU A 201 9.45 7.21 -9.81
C GLU A 201 10.13 6.92 -11.17
N ASP A 202 9.56 6.01 -11.97
CA ASP A 202 10.15 5.58 -13.24
C ASP A 202 9.71 6.46 -14.45
N ILE A 203 8.90 7.49 -14.19
CA ILE A 203 8.40 8.41 -15.21
C ILE A 203 9.25 9.69 -15.16
N ASN A 204 10.10 9.89 -16.17
CA ASN A 204 11.05 11.01 -16.24
C ASN A 204 10.40 12.39 -16.05
N ASP A 205 9.15 12.56 -16.52
CA ASP A 205 8.43 13.83 -16.43
C ASP A 205 7.76 14.05 -15.05
N LEU A 206 7.72 13.02 -14.20
CA LEU A 206 7.25 13.09 -12.81
C LEU A 206 8.44 13.18 -11.85
N GLN A 207 9.12 14.32 -11.88
CA GLN A 207 10.26 14.56 -11.00
C GLN A 207 9.86 14.62 -9.52
N GLY A 208 10.77 14.15 -8.66
CA GLY A 208 10.65 14.28 -7.21
C GLY A 208 10.00 13.09 -6.51
N TRP A 209 9.44 12.13 -7.24
CA TRP A 209 8.98 10.87 -6.66
C TRP A 209 10.18 9.99 -6.25
N THR A 210 10.03 9.28 -5.15
CA THR A 210 11.00 8.29 -4.66
C THR A 210 10.28 7.01 -4.29
N ARG A 211 10.91 5.86 -4.48
CA ARG A 211 10.34 4.59 -4.04
C ARG A 211 10.65 4.31 -2.59
N ASP A 212 9.62 3.91 -1.83
CA ASP A 212 9.76 3.51 -0.44
C ASP A 212 9.69 1.98 -0.30
N GLU A 213 8.77 1.32 -1.02
CA GLU A 213 8.55 -0.13 -0.89
C GLU A 213 8.23 -0.84 -2.20
N VAL A 214 8.69 -2.09 -2.32
CA VAL A 214 8.31 -3.04 -3.37
C VAL A 214 7.95 -4.37 -2.74
N HIS A 215 6.75 -4.87 -3.02
CA HIS A 215 6.28 -6.17 -2.55
C HIS A 215 6.10 -7.12 -3.74
N ILE A 216 6.73 -8.29 -3.68
CA ILE A 216 6.62 -9.34 -4.69
C ILE A 216 5.73 -10.46 -4.14
N PHE A 217 4.53 -10.60 -4.71
CA PHE A 217 3.58 -11.66 -4.39
C PHE A 217 3.70 -12.82 -5.37
N ARG A 218 4.26 -13.94 -4.92
CA ARG A 218 4.42 -15.15 -5.74
C ARG A 218 3.07 -15.85 -5.94
N ARG A 219 2.72 -16.20 -7.19
CA ARG A 219 1.40 -16.76 -7.55
C ARG A 219 1.32 -18.30 -7.61
N GLY A 220 2.25 -18.99 -6.96
CA GLY A 220 2.27 -20.47 -6.89
C GLY A 220 3.17 -21.17 -7.90
N PRO A 221 3.22 -22.51 -7.86
CA PRO A 221 3.94 -23.33 -8.83
C PRO A 221 3.35 -23.18 -10.25
N GLY A 222 4.19 -23.31 -11.28
CA GLY A 222 3.77 -23.25 -12.68
C GLY A 222 4.20 -22.00 -13.47
N GLY A 223 5.22 -21.26 -13.00
CA GLY A 223 5.85 -20.19 -13.78
C GLY A 223 4.96 -18.96 -14.02
N ARG A 224 3.88 -18.79 -13.25
CA ARG A 224 3.05 -17.58 -13.32
C ARG A 224 3.89 -16.38 -12.87
N PRO A 225 3.86 -15.25 -13.61
CA PRO A 225 4.58 -14.06 -13.18
C PRO A 225 4.05 -13.61 -11.81
N PRO A 226 4.94 -13.12 -10.93
CA PRO A 226 4.51 -12.55 -9.65
C PRO A 226 3.66 -11.30 -9.89
N ALA A 227 2.81 -10.99 -8.91
CA ALA A 227 2.22 -9.65 -8.81
C ALA A 227 3.15 -8.76 -7.98
N TYR A 228 3.14 -7.47 -8.28
CA TYR A 228 3.92 -6.45 -7.61
C TYR A 228 2.98 -5.45 -6.95
N MET A 229 3.33 -5.00 -5.76
CA MET A 229 2.87 -3.72 -5.19
C MET A 229 4.09 -2.81 -5.12
N VAL A 230 3.97 -1.60 -5.65
CA VAL A 230 4.99 -0.57 -5.58
C VAL A 230 4.43 0.60 -4.79
N VAL A 231 5.22 1.13 -3.87
CA VAL A 231 4.87 2.28 -3.05
C VAL A 231 5.88 3.38 -3.34
N ASP A 232 5.42 4.40 -4.07
CA ASP A 232 6.19 5.60 -4.36
C ASP A 232 5.68 6.76 -3.51
N ARG A 233 6.58 7.61 -3.04
CA ARG A 233 6.29 8.75 -2.19
C ARG A 233 6.58 10.05 -2.92
N TYR A 234 5.68 11.02 -2.76
CA TYR A 234 5.91 12.38 -3.19
C TYR A 234 6.36 13.20 -1.97
N PRO A 235 7.63 13.63 -1.88
CA PRO A 235 8.19 14.22 -0.69
C PRO A 235 7.49 15.54 -0.35
N GLN A 236 7.35 15.79 0.96
CA GLN A 236 6.84 17.06 1.45
C GLN A 236 7.85 18.17 1.14
N MET A 237 7.43 19.14 0.32
CA MET A 237 8.20 20.35 0.07
C MET A 237 7.78 21.43 1.07
N THR A 238 8.17 21.29 2.33
CA THR A 238 8.09 22.44 3.26
C THR A 238 9.50 22.78 3.72
N LEU A 239 9.92 23.99 3.35
CA LEU A 239 11.08 24.67 3.92
C LEU A 239 10.89 24.72 5.44
N GLY A 240 11.86 24.21 6.19
CA GLY A 240 12.01 24.53 7.61
C GLY A 240 12.23 26.03 7.78
N GLY A 241 11.15 26.80 7.80
CA GLY A 241 11.08 28.14 8.33
C GLY A 241 10.59 28.07 9.76
N GLY A 242 11.43 27.53 10.65
CA GLY A 242 11.23 27.69 12.09
C GLY A 242 11.50 29.14 12.46
N ALA A 243 10.46 29.79 12.99
CA ALA A 243 10.57 31.06 13.71
C ALA A 243 11.16 30.84 15.11
#